data_AF-A0A954KIF3-F1
#
_entry.id   AF-A0A954KIF3-F1
#
_cell.length_a   1.000
_cell.length_b   1.000
_cell.length_c   1.000
_cell.angle_alpha   90.00
_cell.angle_beta   90.00
_cell.angle_gamma   90.00
#
_symmetry.space_group_name_H-M   'P 1'
#
loop_
_entity.id
_entity.type
_entity.pdbx_description
1 polymer ?
#
loop_
_entity_poly.entity_id
_entity_poly.type
_entity_poly.pdbx_seq_one_letter_code
_entity_poly.pdbx_strand_id
1 'polypeptide(L)'
;MGKFDLNTREKLMESGYVGPTADESYLLELIRHEAEPHMPLKAPKLKREVIEKIEQWINLGAPYDGPLNESAVGAVELVVTDADREFWSFRPLAQDNPPARTSDWCRNEVDQFVFTKLTEAGLHPNGLADRRTLIRRAYFDLIGLPPTYEEVEAFVNDTSPTAYEDLIDSLLDSEHYGERWARHWLDLARYADSNGGDINLTFPHAWRYRDYTIDAFNRDKPFDRFIREQIAGDLLPHASLARQTEQMIATGFLIIGPKMLSERDKEKMHLDIADEQIDTIGRAFLGMTLGCARCHDHKFDPVPTE
;
A
#
# COMPACT_ATOMS: atom_id res chain seq x y z
N MET A 1 -10.61 5.54 16.66
CA MET A 1 -11.41 5.12 17.83
C MET A 1 -10.64 5.70 19.03
N GLY A 2 -10.89 6.94 19.45
CA GLY A 2 -12.12 7.46 20.06
C GLY A 2 -12.02 7.14 21.54
N LYS A 3 -11.84 8.16 22.41
CA LYS A 3 -11.44 8.08 23.84
C LYS A 3 -12.31 7.21 24.77
N PHE A 4 -13.28 6.47 24.25
CA PHE A 4 -14.17 5.56 24.98
C PHE A 4 -13.45 4.26 25.36
N ASP A 5 -13.02 4.16 26.62
CA ASP A 5 -12.33 3.01 27.18
C ASP A 5 -13.14 2.45 28.37
N LEU A 6 -13.63 1.22 28.24
CA LEU A 6 -14.40 0.51 29.27
C LEU A 6 -13.52 -0.38 30.17
N ASN A 7 -12.19 -0.32 30.04
CA ASN A 7 -11.33 -1.28 30.73
C ASN A 7 -11.28 -1.06 32.24
N THR A 8 -11.17 0.21 32.67
CA THR A 8 -11.25 0.60 34.08
C THR A 8 -12.30 1.69 34.26
N ARG A 9 -12.79 1.80 35.49
CA ARG A 9 -13.73 2.87 35.85
C ARG A 9 -13.11 4.25 35.61
N GLU A 10 -11.85 4.45 35.99
CA GLU A 10 -11.15 5.73 35.79
C GLU A 10 -11.14 6.13 34.32
N LYS A 11 -10.74 5.21 33.43
CA LYS A 11 -10.67 5.48 32.00
C LYS A 11 -12.04 5.69 31.35
N LEU A 12 -13.07 4.98 31.83
CA LEU A 12 -14.44 5.23 31.41
C LEU A 12 -14.88 6.66 31.76
N MET A 13 -14.59 7.12 32.97
CA MET A 13 -14.93 8.48 33.39
C MET A 13 -14.09 9.53 32.64
N GLU A 14 -12.80 9.25 32.38
CA GLU A 14 -11.91 10.12 31.59
C GLU A 14 -12.32 10.22 30.10
N SER A 15 -13.05 9.23 29.58
CA SER A 15 -13.48 9.20 28.18
C SER A 15 -14.38 10.37 27.78
N GLY A 16 -15.07 10.98 28.75
CA GLY A 16 -16.07 12.03 28.54
C GLY A 16 -17.41 11.53 28.00
N TYR A 17 -17.59 10.22 27.78
CA TYR A 17 -18.88 9.65 27.34
C TYR A 17 -19.81 9.33 28.53
N VAL A 18 -19.26 9.12 29.72
CA VAL A 18 -20.01 8.89 30.95
C VAL A 18 -19.68 10.02 31.92
N GLY A 19 -20.69 10.81 32.26
CA GLY A 19 -20.62 11.88 33.25
C GLY A 19 -20.84 11.35 34.68
N PRO A 20 -20.67 12.19 35.70
CA PRO A 20 -20.87 11.80 37.10
C PRO A 20 -22.33 11.48 37.43
N THR A 21 -23.28 11.91 36.58
CA THR A 21 -24.70 11.55 36.67
C THR A 21 -25.23 11.15 35.29
N ALA A 22 -26.40 10.52 35.28
CA ALA A 22 -27.08 10.09 34.06
C ALA A 22 -27.37 11.26 33.11
N ASP A 23 -27.79 12.39 33.65
CA ASP A 23 -28.16 13.58 32.87
C ASP A 23 -26.93 14.29 32.27
N GLU A 24 -25.74 14.02 32.79
CA GLU A 24 -24.46 14.56 32.28
C GLU A 24 -23.70 13.56 31.40
N SER A 25 -24.32 12.44 31.03
CA SER A 25 -23.67 11.35 30.29
C SER A 25 -24.05 11.32 28.81
N TYR A 26 -23.10 11.64 27.93
CA TYR A 26 -23.28 11.60 26.48
C TYR A 26 -23.70 10.20 25.96
N LEU A 27 -23.21 9.12 26.59
CA LEU A 27 -23.64 7.75 26.28
C LEU A 27 -25.16 7.59 26.40
N LEU A 28 -25.78 8.20 27.41
CA LEU A 28 -27.24 8.14 27.60
C LEU A 28 -27.97 8.91 26.52
N GLU A 29 -27.51 10.09 26.15
CA GLU A 29 -28.09 10.87 25.04
C GLU A 29 -28.11 10.03 23.74
N LEU A 30 -27.03 9.31 23.45
CA LEU A 30 -26.91 8.47 22.26
C LEU A 30 -27.86 7.25 22.27
N ILE A 31 -28.01 6.54 23.41
CA ILE A 31 -28.91 5.36 23.50
C ILE A 31 -30.37 5.73 23.75
N ARG A 32 -30.63 6.92 24.28
CA ARG A 32 -31.97 7.53 24.36
C ARG A 32 -32.41 8.11 23.03
N HIS A 33 -31.52 8.20 22.02
CA HIS A 33 -31.79 8.83 20.73
C HIS A 33 -32.16 10.31 20.90
N GLU A 34 -31.43 10.99 21.79
CA GLU A 34 -31.52 12.43 22.07
C GLU A 34 -30.38 13.19 21.35
N ALA A 35 -29.30 12.50 20.99
CA ALA A 35 -28.19 12.99 20.17
C ALA A 35 -27.82 11.98 19.06
N GLU A 36 -27.28 12.48 17.95
CA GLU A 36 -26.78 11.66 16.84
C GLU A 36 -25.25 11.43 16.95
N PRO A 37 -24.73 10.24 16.56
CA PRO A 37 -25.45 9.13 15.96
C PRO A 37 -26.25 8.31 16.98
N HIS A 38 -27.49 7.96 16.64
CA HIS A 38 -28.30 7.04 17.45
C HIS A 38 -27.61 5.70 17.68
N MET A 39 -27.63 5.23 18.93
CA MET A 39 -27.07 3.93 19.32
C MET A 39 -28.16 2.93 19.72
N PRO A 40 -28.03 1.63 19.36
CA PRO A 40 -26.95 1.04 18.58
C PRO A 40 -27.05 1.42 17.09
N LEU A 41 -25.90 1.66 16.45
CA LEU A 41 -25.83 2.17 15.08
C LEU A 41 -26.52 1.20 14.11
N LYS A 42 -27.42 1.72 13.26
CA LYS A 42 -28.21 0.94 12.29
C LYS A 42 -29.05 -0.19 12.91
N ALA A 43 -29.37 -0.08 14.20
CA ALA A 43 -30.23 -1.03 14.90
C ALA A 43 -31.39 -0.29 15.62
N PRO A 44 -32.47 -0.99 15.99
CA PRO A 44 -33.54 -0.40 16.79
C PRO A 44 -33.02 0.11 18.14
N LYS A 45 -33.68 1.16 18.66
CA LYS A 45 -33.45 1.68 20.01
C LYS A 45 -33.50 0.55 21.05
N LEU A 46 -32.60 0.60 22.03
CA LEU A 46 -32.61 -0.35 23.13
C LEU A 46 -33.97 -0.31 23.86
N LYS A 47 -34.40 -1.46 24.40
CA LYS A 47 -35.59 -1.53 25.24
C LYS A 47 -35.44 -0.57 26.41
N ARG A 48 -36.53 0.10 26.79
CA ARG A 48 -36.54 1.07 27.90
C ARG A 48 -35.94 0.52 29.19
N GLU A 49 -36.26 -0.73 29.53
CA GLU A 49 -35.71 -1.44 30.70
C GLU A 49 -34.17 -1.53 30.70
N VAL A 50 -33.54 -1.63 29.53
CA VAL A 50 -32.07 -1.68 29.40
C VAL A 50 -31.48 -0.29 29.61
N ILE A 51 -32.11 0.73 29.02
CA ILE A 51 -31.71 2.14 29.19
C ILE A 51 -31.80 2.54 30.66
N GLU A 52 -32.91 2.21 31.34
CA GLU A 52 -33.12 2.48 32.76
C GLU A 52 -32.06 1.81 33.65
N LYS A 53 -31.61 0.59 33.31
CA LYS A 53 -30.51 -0.08 34.03
C LYS A 53 -29.17 0.61 33.83
N ILE A 54 -28.87 1.07 32.61
CA ILE A 54 -27.63 1.81 32.31
C ILE A 54 -27.64 3.16 33.04
N GLU A 55 -28.78 3.84 33.05
CA GLU A 55 -28.99 5.07 33.81
C GLU A 55 -28.79 4.88 35.30
N GLN A 56 -29.39 3.85 35.88
CA GLN A 56 -29.19 3.54 37.30
C GLN A 56 -27.71 3.25 37.59
N TRP A 57 -27.05 2.47 36.74
CA TRP A 57 -25.63 2.15 36.89
C TRP A 57 -24.74 3.41 36.82
N ILE A 58 -25.01 4.33 35.90
CA ILE A 58 -24.30 5.62 35.82
C ILE A 58 -24.55 6.45 37.09
N ASN A 59 -25.79 6.55 37.55
CA ASN A 59 -26.14 7.29 38.77
C ASN A 59 -25.54 6.69 40.05
N LEU A 60 -25.19 5.40 40.04
CA LEU A 60 -24.39 4.76 41.10
C LEU A 60 -22.89 5.07 40.98
N GLY A 61 -22.49 5.92 40.05
CA GLY A 61 -21.12 6.29 39.77
C GLY A 61 -20.39 5.29 38.87
N ALA A 62 -21.12 4.57 38.02
CA ALA A 62 -20.61 3.53 37.12
C ALA A 62 -19.65 2.54 37.83
N PRO A 63 -20.12 1.82 38.87
CA PRO A 63 -19.27 0.95 39.66
C PRO A 63 -18.79 -0.26 38.85
N TYR A 64 -17.53 -0.63 39.07
CA TYR A 64 -16.86 -1.81 38.52
C TYR A 64 -16.49 -2.73 39.69
N ASP A 65 -16.69 -4.04 39.53
CA ASP A 65 -16.23 -5.03 40.51
C ASP A 65 -14.70 -5.26 40.42
N GLY A 66 -14.09 -4.83 39.30
CA GLY A 66 -12.66 -4.86 38.98
C GLY A 66 -12.43 -4.44 37.52
N PRO A 67 -11.18 -4.28 37.05
CA PRO A 67 -10.89 -4.04 35.63
C PRO A 67 -11.49 -5.13 34.75
N LEU A 68 -12.13 -4.76 33.63
CA LEU A 68 -12.72 -5.75 32.71
C LEU A 68 -11.65 -6.60 32.02
N ASN A 69 -10.43 -6.08 31.91
CA ASN A 69 -9.26 -6.80 31.42
C ASN A 69 -8.00 -6.37 32.19
N GLU A 70 -7.53 -7.23 33.09
CA GLU A 70 -6.30 -7.03 33.87
C GLU A 70 -5.05 -6.87 32.99
N SER A 71 -5.10 -7.31 31.72
CA SER A 71 -4.00 -7.25 30.76
C SER A 71 -4.13 -6.13 29.72
N ALA A 72 -5.18 -5.31 29.76
CA ALA A 72 -5.36 -4.26 28.77
C ALA A 72 -4.54 -3.02 29.14
N VAL A 73 -3.34 -2.98 28.56
CA VAL A 73 -2.73 -1.74 28.07
C VAL A 73 -3.84 -0.88 27.48
N GLY A 74 -3.92 0.40 27.87
CA GLY A 74 -4.94 1.30 27.32
C GLY A 74 -4.81 1.43 25.80
N ALA A 75 -5.56 2.34 25.20
CA ALA A 75 -5.06 2.98 23.99
C ALA A 75 -3.71 3.62 24.33
N VAL A 76 -2.63 2.84 24.25
CA VAL A 76 -1.27 3.36 24.35
C VAL A 76 -1.09 4.11 23.06
N GLU A 77 -0.93 5.41 23.18
CA GLU A 77 -0.37 6.24 22.12
C GLU A 77 0.82 5.48 21.53
N LEU A 78 0.81 5.25 20.23
CA LEU A 78 1.87 4.46 19.60
C LEU A 78 3.18 5.23 19.76
N VAL A 79 4.03 4.75 20.67
CA VAL A 79 5.38 5.26 20.84
C VAL A 79 6.31 4.39 20.01
N VAL A 80 6.94 4.97 19.00
CA VAL A 80 7.95 4.28 18.20
C VAL A 80 9.17 3.98 19.07
N THR A 81 9.37 2.71 19.39
CA THR A 81 10.47 2.24 20.23
C THR A 81 11.73 1.96 19.40
N ASP A 82 12.87 1.78 20.06
CA ASP A 82 14.09 1.31 19.40
C ASP A 82 13.91 -0.07 18.76
N ALA A 83 13.10 -0.94 19.38
CA ALA A 83 12.81 -2.27 18.84
C ALA A 83 12.03 -2.20 17.51
N ASP A 84 11.11 -1.25 17.38
CA ASP A 84 10.37 -1.04 16.12
C ASP A 84 11.30 -0.59 15.00
N ARG A 85 12.26 0.29 15.31
CA ARG A 85 13.28 0.76 14.36
C ARG A 85 14.25 -0.33 13.92
N GLU A 86 14.41 -1.37 14.74
CA GLU A 86 15.26 -2.52 14.43
C GLU A 86 14.57 -3.58 13.56
N PHE A 87 13.28 -3.41 13.22
CA PHE A 87 12.60 -4.32 12.30
C PHE A 87 13.27 -4.29 10.91
N TRP A 88 13.40 -5.46 10.29
CA TRP A 88 14.30 -5.68 9.15
C TRP A 88 14.07 -4.72 7.98
N SER A 89 12.82 -4.31 7.72
CA SER A 89 12.47 -3.43 6.59
C SER A 89 12.75 -1.96 6.85
N PHE A 90 12.97 -1.54 8.10
CA PHE A 90 13.31 -0.15 8.45
C PHE A 90 14.82 0.07 8.61
N ARG A 91 15.59 -1.01 8.53
CA ARG A 91 17.05 -0.94 8.61
C ARG A 91 17.65 -0.74 7.23
N PRO A 92 18.78 -0.02 7.13
CA PRO A 92 19.59 -0.04 5.92
C PRO A 92 19.93 -1.48 5.52
N LEU A 93 19.93 -1.76 4.21
CA LEU A 93 20.33 -3.06 3.69
C LEU A 93 21.77 -3.38 4.14
N ALA A 94 21.94 -4.53 4.78
CA ALA A 94 23.27 -5.05 5.10
C ALA A 94 23.99 -5.44 3.80
N GLN A 95 25.26 -5.05 3.67
CA GLN A 95 26.14 -5.54 2.60
C GLN A 95 26.78 -6.85 3.03
N ASP A 96 25.95 -7.90 3.11
CA ASP A 96 26.46 -9.24 3.42
C ASP A 96 27.14 -9.83 2.18
N ASN A 97 28.33 -10.40 2.38
CA ASN A 97 28.98 -11.18 1.33
C ASN A 97 28.15 -12.45 1.06
N PRO A 98 28.04 -12.89 -0.20
CA PRO A 98 27.37 -14.14 -0.52
C PRO A 98 28.06 -15.32 0.21
N PRO A 99 27.30 -16.34 0.63
CA PRO A 99 27.87 -17.59 1.14
C PRO A 99 28.81 -18.20 0.10
N ALA A 100 29.84 -18.94 0.54
CA ALA A 100 30.76 -19.57 -0.39
C ALA A 100 30.03 -20.44 -1.42
N ARG A 101 30.39 -20.31 -2.70
CA ARG A 101 29.86 -21.17 -3.77
C ARG A 101 30.33 -22.61 -3.55
N THR A 102 29.38 -23.48 -3.18
CA THR A 102 29.60 -24.91 -2.95
C THR A 102 28.99 -25.81 -4.02
N SER A 103 28.32 -25.23 -5.02
CA SER A 103 27.62 -25.95 -6.08
C SER A 103 27.75 -25.24 -7.43
N ASP A 104 27.86 -26.04 -8.49
CA ASP A 104 27.85 -25.55 -9.87
C ASP A 104 26.47 -25.03 -10.29
N TRP A 105 25.41 -25.39 -9.56
CA TRP A 105 24.06 -24.84 -9.75
C TRP A 105 24.03 -23.32 -9.55
N CYS A 106 24.84 -22.79 -8.63
CA CYS A 106 24.88 -21.36 -8.35
C CYS A 106 25.59 -20.62 -9.48
N ARG A 107 24.89 -19.75 -10.22
CA ARG A 107 25.43 -18.96 -11.32
C ARG A 107 25.85 -17.55 -10.88
N ASN A 108 25.16 -17.01 -9.87
CA ASN A 108 25.44 -15.69 -9.30
C ASN A 108 25.39 -15.71 -7.76
N GLU A 109 25.51 -14.55 -7.14
CA GLU A 109 25.45 -14.35 -5.70
C GLU A 109 24.07 -14.65 -5.11
N VAL A 110 22.99 -14.34 -5.82
CA VAL A 110 21.61 -14.64 -5.39
C VAL A 110 21.41 -16.15 -5.27
N ASP A 111 21.89 -16.92 -6.24
CA ASP A 111 21.80 -18.38 -6.20
C ASP A 111 22.57 -18.97 -5.02
N GLN A 112 23.68 -18.36 -4.59
CA GLN A 112 24.43 -18.80 -3.41
C GLN A 112 23.58 -18.68 -2.14
N PHE A 113 22.88 -17.55 -1.94
CA PHE A 113 21.96 -17.39 -0.83
C PHE A 113 20.81 -18.40 -0.88
N VAL A 114 20.18 -18.60 -2.04
CA VAL A 114 19.07 -19.54 -2.22
C VAL A 114 19.52 -20.98 -1.98
N PHE A 115 20.67 -21.39 -2.54
CA PHE A 115 21.20 -22.75 -2.42
C PHE A 115 21.56 -23.10 -0.97
N THR A 116 22.17 -22.17 -0.23
CA THR A 116 22.45 -22.35 1.19
C THR A 116 21.17 -22.64 1.97
N LYS A 117 20.10 -21.86 1.74
CA LYS A 117 18.82 -22.07 2.44
C LYS A 117 18.12 -23.36 2.04
N LEU A 118 18.17 -23.75 0.77
CA LEU A 118 17.65 -25.05 0.33
C LEU A 118 18.39 -26.20 1.02
N THR A 119 19.72 -26.14 1.07
CA THR A 119 20.54 -27.19 1.68
C THR A 119 20.31 -27.29 3.19
N GLU A 120 20.22 -26.16 3.91
CA GLU A 120 19.86 -26.11 5.34
C GLU A 120 18.50 -26.76 5.61
N ALA A 121 17.56 -26.60 4.69
CA ALA A 121 16.22 -27.20 4.76
C ALA A 121 16.17 -28.67 4.27
N GLY A 122 17.30 -29.26 3.86
CA GLY A 122 17.34 -30.61 3.28
C GLY A 122 16.67 -30.72 1.90
N LEU A 123 16.54 -29.61 1.18
CA LEU A 123 15.96 -29.52 -0.15
C LEU A 123 17.04 -29.44 -1.23
N HIS A 124 16.66 -29.81 -2.45
CA HIS A 124 17.51 -29.70 -3.63
C HIS A 124 16.85 -28.81 -4.68
N PRO A 125 17.62 -28.03 -5.45
CA PRO A 125 17.07 -27.23 -6.54
C PRO A 125 16.38 -28.09 -7.60
N ASN A 126 15.34 -27.54 -8.23
CA ASN A 126 14.72 -28.15 -9.39
C ASN A 126 15.63 -28.06 -10.62
N GLY A 127 15.50 -29.02 -11.52
CA GLY A 127 16.12 -28.96 -12.85
C GLY A 127 15.53 -27.83 -13.70
N LEU A 128 16.27 -27.44 -14.75
CA LEU A 128 15.78 -26.48 -15.74
C LEU A 128 14.52 -27.02 -16.44
N ALA A 129 13.59 -26.11 -16.71
CA ALA A 129 12.44 -26.43 -17.56
C ALA A 129 12.90 -26.72 -19.00
N ASP A 130 12.10 -27.47 -19.76
CA ASP A 130 12.38 -27.74 -21.17
C ASP A 130 12.28 -26.44 -22.01
N ARG A 131 12.95 -26.43 -23.16
CA ARG A 131 13.05 -25.22 -24.02
C ARG A 131 11.68 -24.67 -24.44
N ARG A 132 10.70 -25.53 -24.74
CA ARG A 132 9.35 -25.07 -25.13
C ARG A 132 8.63 -24.41 -23.96
N THR A 133 8.79 -24.93 -22.75
CA THR A 133 8.29 -24.29 -21.53
C THR A 133 8.98 -22.95 -21.25
N LEU A 134 10.31 -22.88 -21.42
CA LEU A 134 11.08 -21.65 -21.17
C LEU A 134 10.66 -20.49 -22.07
N ILE A 135 10.64 -20.68 -23.40
CA ILE A 135 10.23 -19.60 -24.32
C ILE A 135 8.80 -19.14 -24.04
N ARG A 136 7.88 -20.07 -23.78
CA ARG A 136 6.49 -19.72 -23.48
C ARG A 136 6.41 -18.83 -22.23
N ARG A 137 7.13 -19.17 -21.15
CA ARG A 137 7.15 -18.36 -19.93
C ARG A 137 7.76 -16.99 -20.17
N ALA A 138 8.94 -16.93 -20.80
CA ALA A 138 9.62 -15.68 -21.09
C ALA A 138 8.73 -14.69 -21.86
N TYR A 139 8.04 -15.16 -22.90
CA TYR A 139 7.11 -14.35 -23.69
C TYR A 139 5.92 -13.81 -22.87
N PHE A 140 5.24 -14.67 -22.10
CA PHE A 140 4.12 -14.22 -21.27
C PHE A 140 4.55 -13.32 -20.11
N ASP A 141 5.71 -13.58 -19.53
CA ASP A 141 6.20 -12.82 -18.37
C ASP A 141 6.71 -11.43 -18.82
N LEU A 142 7.49 -11.36 -19.90
CA LEU A 142 8.11 -10.11 -20.35
C LEU A 142 7.18 -9.23 -21.19
N ILE A 143 6.47 -9.80 -22.16
CA ILE A 143 5.67 -9.02 -23.12
C ILE A 143 4.17 -9.35 -23.08
N GLY A 144 3.75 -10.38 -22.32
CA GLY A 144 2.33 -10.70 -22.11
C GLY A 144 1.64 -11.40 -23.29
N LEU A 145 2.37 -11.72 -24.36
CA LEU A 145 1.86 -12.36 -25.57
C LEU A 145 2.47 -13.75 -25.74
N PRO A 146 1.79 -14.72 -26.39
CA PRO A 146 2.41 -16.00 -26.72
C PRO A 146 3.46 -15.84 -27.84
N PRO A 147 4.51 -16.69 -27.88
CA PRO A 147 5.40 -16.76 -29.04
C PRO A 147 4.68 -17.38 -30.24
N THR A 148 5.11 -17.00 -31.44
CA THR A 148 4.72 -17.66 -32.70
C THR A 148 5.35 -19.05 -32.80
N TYR A 149 4.83 -19.86 -33.73
CA TYR A 149 5.38 -21.20 -33.97
C TYR A 149 6.85 -21.12 -34.44
N GLU A 150 7.15 -20.17 -35.32
CA GLU A 150 8.47 -19.95 -35.88
C GLU A 150 9.49 -19.53 -34.82
N GLU A 151 9.11 -18.63 -33.90
CA GLU A 151 9.96 -18.23 -32.76
C GLU A 151 10.24 -19.40 -31.82
N VAL A 152 9.22 -20.25 -31.55
CA VAL A 152 9.41 -21.46 -30.74
C VAL A 152 10.39 -22.42 -31.41
N GLU A 153 10.22 -22.71 -32.69
CA GLU A 153 11.11 -23.64 -33.39
C GLU A 153 12.52 -23.07 -33.55
N ALA A 154 12.67 -21.77 -33.78
CA ALA A 154 13.98 -21.11 -33.81
C ALA A 154 14.69 -21.26 -32.47
N PHE A 155 14.04 -20.90 -31.36
CA PHE A 155 14.63 -21.03 -30.04
C PHE A 155 14.88 -22.49 -29.65
N VAL A 156 13.95 -23.42 -29.91
CA VAL A 156 14.12 -24.83 -29.51
C VAL A 156 15.32 -25.47 -30.22
N ASN A 157 15.56 -25.10 -31.48
CA ASN A 157 16.65 -25.64 -32.28
C ASN A 157 17.96 -24.86 -32.15
N ASP A 158 17.97 -23.70 -31.49
CA ASP A 158 19.20 -22.93 -31.24
C ASP A 158 20.07 -23.60 -30.17
N THR A 159 21.21 -24.13 -30.60
CA THR A 159 22.21 -24.79 -29.73
C THR A 159 23.26 -23.82 -29.19
N SER A 160 23.16 -22.51 -29.46
CA SER A 160 24.04 -21.51 -28.90
C SER A 160 24.02 -21.59 -27.36
N PRO A 161 25.18 -21.46 -26.69
CA PRO A 161 25.23 -21.36 -25.24
C PRO A 161 24.50 -20.11 -24.69
N THR A 162 24.25 -19.09 -25.53
CA THR A 162 23.57 -17.83 -25.18
C THR A 162 22.13 -17.76 -25.65
N ALA A 163 21.57 -18.83 -26.23
CA ALA A 163 20.27 -18.78 -26.90
C ALA A 163 19.13 -18.26 -26.00
N TYR A 164 19.20 -18.50 -24.68
CA TYR A 164 18.19 -18.03 -23.74
C TYR A 164 18.40 -16.55 -23.40
N GLU A 165 19.64 -16.14 -23.14
CA GLU A 165 20.01 -14.76 -22.89
C GLU A 165 19.65 -13.87 -24.10
N ASP A 166 19.99 -14.30 -25.32
CA ASP A 166 19.68 -13.58 -26.56
C ASP A 166 18.15 -13.45 -26.76
N LEU A 167 17.38 -14.47 -26.39
CA LEU A 167 15.91 -14.42 -26.37
C LEU A 167 15.40 -13.38 -25.37
N ILE A 168 15.94 -13.36 -24.15
CA ILE A 168 15.54 -12.40 -23.11
C ILE A 168 15.85 -10.98 -23.55
N ASP A 169 17.04 -10.72 -24.07
CA ASP A 169 17.44 -9.40 -24.57
C ASP A 169 16.51 -8.94 -25.70
N SER A 170 16.18 -9.81 -26.66
CA SER A 170 15.22 -9.49 -27.72
C SER A 170 13.82 -9.16 -27.19
N LEU A 171 13.38 -9.79 -26.09
CA LEU A 171 12.08 -9.52 -25.49
C LEU A 171 12.08 -8.22 -24.67
N LEU A 172 13.19 -7.90 -24.00
CA LEU A 172 13.36 -6.65 -23.27
C LEU A 172 13.45 -5.44 -24.23
N ASP A 173 14.04 -5.62 -25.41
CA ASP A 173 14.11 -4.61 -26.48
C ASP A 173 12.78 -4.40 -27.23
N SER A 174 11.78 -5.26 -27.00
CA SER A 174 10.46 -5.15 -27.63
C SER A 174 9.66 -3.98 -27.05
N GLU A 175 8.97 -3.21 -27.89
CA GLU A 175 8.06 -2.14 -27.42
C GLU A 175 6.94 -2.66 -26.50
N HIS A 176 6.56 -3.92 -26.66
CA HIS A 176 5.55 -4.60 -25.85
C HIS A 176 6.01 -4.85 -24.41
N TYR A 177 7.32 -4.84 -24.13
CA TYR A 177 7.84 -4.94 -22.77
C TYR A 177 7.32 -3.79 -21.90
N GLY A 178 7.49 -2.55 -22.37
CA GLY A 178 6.99 -1.37 -21.69
C GLY A 178 5.49 -1.35 -21.57
N GLU A 179 4.74 -1.79 -22.58
CA GLU A 179 3.28 -1.91 -22.50
C GLU A 179 2.84 -2.89 -21.40
N ARG A 180 3.50 -4.06 -21.32
CA ARG A 180 3.23 -5.09 -20.33
C ARG A 180 3.55 -4.62 -18.93
N TRP A 181 4.75 -4.10 -18.72
CA TRP A 181 5.24 -3.70 -17.39
C TRP A 181 4.62 -2.40 -16.89
N ALA A 182 4.36 -1.44 -17.78
CA ALA A 182 3.63 -0.23 -17.42
C ALA A 182 2.25 -0.54 -16.87
N ARG A 183 1.54 -1.56 -17.37
CA ARG A 183 0.23 -1.96 -16.83
C ARG A 183 0.27 -2.24 -15.32
N HIS A 184 1.31 -2.93 -14.85
CA HIS A 184 1.50 -3.20 -13.43
C HIS A 184 1.74 -1.93 -12.62
N TRP A 185 2.49 -0.98 -13.18
CA TRP A 185 2.70 0.32 -12.56
C TRP A 185 1.43 1.19 -12.54
N LEU A 186 0.67 1.17 -13.62
CA LEU A 186 -0.56 1.94 -13.78
C LEU A 186 -1.64 1.50 -12.78
N ASP A 187 -1.67 0.21 -12.40
CA ASP A 187 -2.50 -0.28 -11.31
C ASP A 187 -2.13 0.39 -9.97
N LEU A 188 -0.82 0.55 -9.68
CA LEU A 188 -0.33 1.24 -8.47
C LEU A 188 -0.61 2.75 -8.50
N ALA A 189 -0.47 3.36 -9.68
CA ALA A 189 -0.76 4.77 -9.91
C ALA A 189 -2.26 5.09 -9.94
N ARG A 190 -3.14 4.07 -9.78
CA ARG A 190 -4.61 4.19 -9.85
C ARG A 190 -5.04 4.83 -11.17
N TYR A 191 -4.38 4.44 -12.26
CA TYR A 191 -4.64 5.01 -13.57
C TYR A 191 -6.07 4.76 -14.03
N ALA A 192 -6.75 5.83 -14.41
CA ALA A 192 -8.01 5.80 -15.12
C ALA A 192 -8.11 7.02 -16.04
N ASP A 193 -8.90 6.91 -17.11
CA ASP A 193 -9.19 8.04 -18.01
C ASP A 193 -10.22 9.02 -17.40
N SER A 194 -10.52 8.90 -16.11
CA SER A 194 -11.43 9.74 -15.35
C SER A 194 -11.09 9.73 -13.86
N ASN A 195 -11.62 10.66 -13.07
CA ASN A 195 -11.43 10.66 -11.62
C ASN A 195 -12.13 9.46 -10.96
N GLY A 196 -13.36 9.13 -11.36
CA GLY A 196 -14.19 8.17 -10.62
C GLY A 196 -14.58 8.68 -9.23
N GLY A 197 -15.11 7.79 -8.38
CA GLY A 197 -15.56 8.12 -7.02
C GLY A 197 -16.98 8.71 -6.95
N ASP A 198 -17.17 9.92 -7.47
CA ASP A 198 -18.46 10.63 -7.46
C ASP A 198 -18.90 11.14 -8.85
N ILE A 199 -18.86 12.46 -9.08
CA ILE A 199 -19.04 13.06 -10.40
C ILE A 199 -17.87 12.60 -11.24
N ASN A 200 -18.17 11.77 -12.25
CA ASN A 200 -17.14 11.19 -13.10
C ASN A 200 -16.76 12.14 -14.23
N LEU A 201 -15.71 12.93 -14.04
CA LEU A 201 -15.09 13.76 -15.06
C LEU A 201 -13.95 13.00 -15.73
N THR A 202 -13.90 13.09 -17.05
CA THR A 202 -12.81 12.53 -17.84
C THR A 202 -11.53 13.34 -17.65
N PHE A 203 -10.40 12.64 -17.68
CA PHE A 203 -9.06 13.20 -17.76
C PHE A 203 -8.61 13.13 -19.24
N PRO A 204 -8.91 14.13 -20.08
CA PRO A 204 -8.68 14.05 -21.54
C PRO A 204 -7.19 13.90 -21.92
N HIS A 205 -6.28 14.09 -20.97
CA HIS A 205 -4.84 14.00 -21.15
C HIS A 205 -4.17 12.95 -20.26
N ALA A 206 -4.93 12.09 -19.56
CA ALA A 206 -4.38 11.03 -18.71
C ALA A 206 -3.45 10.09 -19.50
N TRP A 207 -3.78 9.81 -20.77
CA TRP A 207 -2.97 8.97 -21.66
C TRP A 207 -1.50 9.41 -21.75
N ARG A 208 -1.19 10.69 -21.54
CA ARG A 208 0.20 11.18 -21.52
C ARG A 208 1.01 10.56 -20.38
N TYR A 209 0.40 10.36 -19.21
CA TYR A 209 1.03 9.69 -18.08
C TYR A 209 1.21 8.19 -18.37
N ARG A 210 0.20 7.54 -18.95
CA ARG A 210 0.32 6.14 -19.42
C ARG A 210 1.51 5.96 -20.35
N ASP A 211 1.59 6.81 -21.39
CA ASP A 211 2.66 6.74 -22.38
C ASP A 211 4.02 7.07 -21.77
N TYR A 212 4.09 8.01 -20.82
CA TYR A 212 5.29 8.26 -20.03
C TYR A 212 5.76 7.01 -19.28
N THR A 213 4.85 6.26 -18.65
CA THR A 213 5.20 5.02 -17.94
C THR A 213 5.71 3.96 -18.92
N ILE A 214 5.04 3.76 -20.04
CA ILE A 214 5.47 2.82 -21.11
C ILE A 214 6.87 3.19 -21.61
N ASP A 215 7.10 4.47 -21.94
CA ASP A 215 8.38 4.99 -22.38
C ASP A 215 9.48 4.82 -21.32
N ALA A 216 9.16 4.99 -20.04
CA ALA A 216 10.12 4.85 -18.96
C ALA A 216 10.64 3.40 -18.85
N PHE A 217 9.76 2.40 -19.01
CA PHE A 217 10.18 1.00 -19.04
C PHE A 217 10.96 0.65 -20.32
N ASN A 218 10.48 1.05 -21.49
CA ASN A 218 11.14 0.75 -22.77
C ASN A 218 12.53 1.42 -22.92
N ARG A 219 12.77 2.53 -22.22
CA ARG A 219 14.07 3.23 -22.24
C ARG A 219 14.98 2.86 -21.07
N ASP A 220 14.60 1.85 -20.27
CA ASP A 220 15.29 1.45 -19.06
C ASP A 220 15.64 2.67 -18.17
N LYS A 221 14.63 3.50 -17.90
CA LYS A 221 14.82 4.71 -17.09
C LYS A 221 15.29 4.29 -15.69
N PRO A 222 16.41 4.86 -15.18
CA PRO A 222 16.88 4.55 -13.84
C PRO A 222 15.75 4.69 -12.81
N PHE A 223 15.55 3.65 -12.01
CA PHE A 223 14.40 3.56 -11.11
C PHE A 223 14.36 4.72 -10.10
N ASP A 224 15.51 5.16 -9.60
CA ASP A 224 15.62 6.32 -8.71
C ASP A 224 15.14 7.61 -9.40
N ARG A 225 15.41 7.75 -10.69
CA ARG A 225 14.95 8.89 -11.48
C ARG A 225 13.45 8.79 -11.77
N PHE A 226 12.95 7.61 -12.12
CA PHE A 226 11.53 7.36 -12.35
C PHE A 226 10.67 7.68 -11.10
N ILE A 227 11.13 7.31 -9.91
CA ILE A 227 10.47 7.65 -8.64
C ILE A 227 10.49 9.17 -8.40
N ARG A 228 11.67 9.80 -8.49
CA ARG A 228 11.79 11.26 -8.23
C ARG A 228 10.93 12.09 -9.17
N GLU A 229 10.84 11.72 -10.44
CA GLU A 229 9.99 12.40 -11.42
C GLU A 229 8.51 12.32 -11.06
N GLN A 230 8.05 11.19 -10.52
CA GLN A 230 6.64 11.03 -10.14
C GLN A 230 6.24 11.81 -8.89
N ILE A 231 7.15 11.95 -7.92
CA ILE A 231 6.87 12.64 -6.67
C ILE A 231 7.11 14.16 -6.80
N ALA A 232 8.11 14.57 -7.57
CA ALA A 232 8.59 15.96 -7.58
C ALA A 232 8.95 16.48 -8.98
N GLY A 233 8.46 15.86 -10.05
CA GLY A 233 8.84 16.18 -11.43
C GLY A 233 8.70 17.66 -11.80
N ASP A 234 7.61 18.30 -11.36
CA ASP A 234 7.34 19.73 -11.51
C ASP A 234 8.32 20.65 -10.76
N LEU A 235 9.04 20.13 -9.76
CA LEU A 235 10.06 20.85 -8.98
C LEU A 235 11.49 20.55 -9.43
N LEU A 236 11.70 19.54 -10.28
CA LEU A 236 13.04 19.14 -10.70
C LEU A 236 13.63 20.14 -11.71
N PRO A 237 14.95 20.42 -11.66
CA PRO A 237 15.60 21.23 -12.68
C PRO A 237 15.55 20.54 -14.05
N HIS A 238 15.50 21.35 -15.11
CA HIS A 238 15.38 20.88 -16.49
C HIS A 238 16.28 21.66 -17.45
N ALA A 239 16.89 20.93 -18.39
CA ALA A 239 17.77 21.52 -19.40
C ALA A 239 17.05 21.96 -20.68
N SER A 240 15.78 21.55 -20.87
CA SER A 240 14.98 21.85 -22.06
C SER A 240 13.49 21.81 -21.75
N LEU A 241 12.67 22.43 -22.62
CA LEU A 241 11.21 22.40 -22.52
C LEU A 241 10.67 20.96 -22.65
N ALA A 242 11.27 20.15 -23.52
CA ALA A 242 10.89 18.74 -23.67
C ALA A 242 11.08 17.98 -22.35
N ARG A 243 12.21 18.21 -21.67
CA ARG A 243 12.50 17.59 -20.39
C ARG A 243 11.57 18.05 -19.27
N GLN A 244 11.32 19.36 -19.21
CA GLN A 244 10.33 19.93 -18.29
C GLN A 244 8.95 19.29 -18.48
N THR A 245 8.51 19.16 -19.74
CA THR A 245 7.21 18.59 -20.07
C THR A 245 7.12 17.13 -19.63
N GLU A 246 8.15 16.33 -19.89
CA GLU A 246 8.22 14.93 -19.44
C GLU A 246 8.14 14.82 -17.91
N GLN A 247 8.88 15.66 -17.18
CA GLN A 247 8.86 15.66 -15.72
C GLN A 247 7.49 16.10 -15.16
N MET A 248 6.85 17.10 -15.77
CA MET A 248 5.49 17.52 -15.38
C MET A 248 4.45 16.43 -15.64
N ILE A 249 4.58 15.70 -16.75
CA ILE A 249 3.71 14.54 -17.04
C ILE A 249 3.89 13.47 -15.96
N ALA A 250 5.13 13.20 -15.53
CA ALA A 250 5.41 12.22 -14.50
C ALA A 250 4.71 12.52 -13.16
N THR A 251 4.64 13.80 -12.76
CA THR A 251 3.88 14.25 -11.57
C THR A 251 2.38 13.97 -11.67
N GLY A 252 1.89 13.56 -12.86
CA GLY A 252 0.56 12.98 -13.04
C GLY A 252 0.24 11.83 -12.06
N PHE A 253 1.25 11.11 -11.55
CA PHE A 253 1.11 10.10 -10.50
C PHE A 253 0.37 10.60 -9.25
N LEU A 254 0.58 11.87 -8.86
CA LEU A 254 -0.06 12.50 -7.70
C LEU A 254 -1.45 13.08 -8.03
N ILE A 255 -1.77 13.22 -9.31
CA ILE A 255 -2.98 13.91 -9.78
C ILE A 255 -4.04 12.90 -10.22
N ILE A 256 -3.63 11.82 -10.87
CA ILE A 256 -4.50 10.73 -11.31
C ILE A 256 -4.98 9.96 -10.07
N GLY A 257 -6.25 9.58 -10.10
CA GLY A 257 -6.93 8.92 -9.00
C GLY A 257 -8.28 9.56 -8.66
N PRO A 258 -9.00 8.97 -7.69
CA PRO A 258 -10.29 9.44 -7.23
C PRO A 258 -10.24 10.84 -6.65
N LYS A 259 -11.19 11.69 -7.06
CA LYS A 259 -11.40 13.02 -6.49
C LYS A 259 -12.89 13.23 -6.27
N MET A 260 -13.29 13.54 -5.03
CA MET A 260 -14.67 13.84 -4.67
C MET A 260 -15.02 15.28 -5.10
N LEU A 261 -15.36 15.47 -6.37
CA LEU A 261 -15.58 16.80 -6.96
C LEU A 261 -16.88 17.46 -6.49
N SER A 262 -17.84 16.67 -6.03
CA SER A 262 -19.09 17.14 -5.45
C SER A 262 -18.94 17.71 -4.04
N GLU A 263 -17.76 17.55 -3.42
CA GLU A 263 -17.47 18.09 -2.09
C GLU A 263 -17.60 19.62 -2.09
N ARG A 264 -18.46 20.11 -1.20
CA ARG A 264 -18.80 21.53 -1.06
C ARG A 264 -17.82 22.24 -0.15
N ASP A 265 -17.29 21.53 0.84
CA ASP A 265 -16.21 22.02 1.69
C ASP A 265 -14.86 21.89 0.98
N LYS A 266 -14.33 23.00 0.47
CA LYS A 266 -13.09 23.00 -0.31
C LYS A 266 -11.85 22.72 0.52
N GLU A 267 -11.88 23.01 1.82
CA GLU A 267 -10.78 22.67 2.71
C GLU A 267 -10.72 21.16 2.90
N LYS A 268 -11.87 20.54 3.21
CA LYS A 268 -11.99 19.08 3.28
C LYS A 268 -11.56 18.41 1.96
N MET A 269 -12.00 18.95 0.81
CA MET A 269 -11.63 18.41 -0.50
C MET A 269 -10.11 18.40 -0.71
N HIS A 270 -9.40 19.48 -0.34
CA HIS A 270 -7.94 19.54 -0.46
C HIS A 270 -7.24 18.54 0.47
N LEU A 271 -7.74 18.39 1.71
CA LEU A 271 -7.20 17.41 2.66
C LEU A 271 -7.42 15.98 2.16
N ASP A 272 -8.60 15.66 1.64
CA ASP A 272 -8.89 14.34 1.07
C ASP A 272 -7.99 14.01 -0.14
N ILE A 273 -7.64 15.01 -0.95
CA ILE A 273 -6.68 14.84 -2.06
C ILE A 273 -5.27 14.56 -1.51
N ALA A 274 -4.84 15.29 -0.48
CA ALA A 274 -3.54 15.06 0.14
C ALA A 274 -3.46 13.65 0.77
N ASP A 275 -4.52 13.20 1.43
CA ASP A 275 -4.59 11.86 2.02
C ASP A 275 -4.53 10.76 0.96
N GLU A 276 -5.21 10.95 -0.17
CA GLU A 276 -5.17 10.04 -1.31
C GLU A 276 -3.75 9.92 -1.89
N GLN A 277 -3.02 11.04 -1.97
CA GLN A 277 -1.62 11.06 -2.39
C GLN A 277 -0.70 10.38 -1.37
N ILE A 278 -0.93 10.58 -0.06
CA ILE A 278 -0.14 9.94 1.00
C ILE A 278 -0.34 8.42 1.00
N ASP A 279 -1.58 7.95 0.94
CA ASP A 279 -1.88 6.50 0.89
C ASP A 279 -1.23 5.86 -0.34
N THR A 280 -1.28 6.55 -1.47
CA THR A 280 -0.65 6.13 -2.73
C THR A 280 0.86 6.01 -2.64
N ILE A 281 1.53 7.06 -2.16
CA ILE A 281 2.99 7.07 -2.01
C ILE A 281 3.40 5.97 -1.04
N GLY A 282 2.68 5.84 0.09
CA GLY A 282 2.90 4.80 1.08
C GLY A 282 2.84 3.40 0.48
N ARG A 283 1.79 3.10 -0.29
CA ARG A 283 1.62 1.76 -0.89
C ARG A 283 2.61 1.50 -2.02
N ALA A 284 2.77 2.45 -2.93
CA ALA A 284 3.54 2.25 -4.15
C ALA A 284 5.06 2.23 -3.91
N PHE A 285 5.56 3.05 -2.99
CA PHE A 285 7.00 3.19 -2.76
C PHE A 285 7.49 2.61 -1.44
N LEU A 286 6.66 2.62 -0.39
CA LEU A 286 7.07 2.15 0.94
C LEU A 286 6.51 0.75 1.26
N GLY A 287 5.53 0.26 0.50
CA GLY A 287 4.82 -0.98 0.81
C GLY A 287 3.97 -0.88 2.08
N MET A 288 3.59 0.33 2.51
CA MET A 288 2.89 0.60 3.76
C MET A 288 1.51 1.23 3.51
N THR A 289 0.50 0.83 4.29
CA THR A 289 -0.86 1.39 4.20
C THR A 289 -1.04 2.62 5.09
N LEU A 290 -0.35 3.70 4.76
CA LEU A 290 -0.33 4.92 5.58
C LEU A 290 -1.69 5.60 5.71
N GLY A 291 -2.67 5.33 4.83
CA GLY A 291 -3.99 5.95 4.87
C GLY A 291 -4.77 5.74 6.19
N CYS A 292 -4.48 4.67 6.95
CA CYS A 292 -5.09 4.46 8.26
C CYS A 292 -4.60 5.48 9.31
N ALA A 293 -3.35 5.94 9.18
CA ALA A 293 -2.70 6.90 10.07
C ALA A 293 -3.29 8.32 10.00
N ARG A 294 -4.30 8.54 9.15
CA ARG A 294 -5.06 9.80 9.06
C ARG A 294 -5.84 10.12 10.34
N CYS A 295 -6.41 9.09 10.98
CA CYS A 295 -7.39 9.26 12.06
C CYS A 295 -7.00 8.55 13.36
N HIS A 296 -6.03 7.64 13.30
CA HIS A 296 -5.54 6.86 14.43
C HIS A 296 -4.19 6.24 14.08
N ASP A 297 -3.39 5.92 15.09
CA ASP A 297 -2.09 5.28 14.86
C ASP A 297 -2.23 4.01 14.05
N HIS A 298 -1.26 3.75 13.16
CA HIS A 298 -1.34 2.60 12.28
C HIS A 298 -1.41 1.29 13.07
N LYS A 299 -2.30 0.39 12.66
CA LYS A 299 -2.67 -0.78 13.46
C LYS A 299 -1.51 -1.74 13.77
N PHE A 300 -0.55 -1.83 12.85
CA PHE A 300 0.52 -2.83 12.90
C PHE A 300 1.92 -2.25 12.71
N ASP A 301 2.01 -1.04 12.13
CA ASP A 301 3.30 -0.45 11.76
C ASP A 301 3.57 0.72 12.69
N PRO A 302 4.84 1.06 12.96
CA PRO A 302 5.21 2.11 13.89
C PRO A 302 5.02 3.51 13.27
N VAL A 303 3.78 3.83 12.89
CA VAL A 303 3.37 5.09 12.28
C VAL A 303 2.32 5.74 13.19
N PRO A 304 2.74 6.66 14.07
CA PRO A 304 1.81 7.44 14.89
C PRO A 304 1.07 8.48 14.04
N THR A 305 -0.03 8.99 14.59
CA THR A 305 -0.81 10.09 13.99
C THR A 305 -0.11 11.45 14.16
N GLU A 306 0.82 11.56 15.13
CA GLU A 306 1.60 12.77 15.47
C GLU A 306 3.13 12.58 15.27
#